data_AF-A0A6P2ZWN4-F1
#
_entry.id   AF-A0A6P2ZWN4-F1
#
_cell.length_a   1.000
_cell.length_b   1.000
_cell.length_c   1.000
_cell.angle_alpha   90.00
_cell.angle_beta   90.00
_cell.angle_gamma   90.00
#
_symmetry.space_group_name_H-M   'P 1'
#
loop_
_entity.id
_entity.type
_entity.pdbx_description
1 polymer ?
#
loop_
_entity_poly.entity_id
_entity_poly.type
_entity_poly.pdbx_seq_one_letter_code
_entity_poly.pdbx_strand_id
1 'polypeptide(L)'
;MNTTRHRYLISNLQHAPNVTMTIVQTLDKPDEKSYRYCTGRVTVELEYPETSCGSTTPVRKFPFDGKWFPLDLRSFEMHVGDFILPPELCRQGIGTLCWSEIRRTLPLPSSCPFFLSGGLSDKDATITGKILGKVDTIDNIARRDAFWRRMLDPTTLSFLSDESGEGSFRGLFVDPVAHPSYVPKAIATTI
;
A
#
# COMPACT_ATOMS: atom_id res chain seq x y z
N MET A 1 -2.33 -1.63 -24.23
CA MET A 1 -2.13 -1.40 -22.79
C MET A 1 -1.09 -0.31 -22.63
N ASN A 2 -1.41 0.75 -21.89
CA ASN A 2 -0.45 1.80 -21.57
C ASN A 2 0.08 1.49 -20.17
N THR A 3 1.38 1.20 -20.05
CA THR A 3 2.00 0.74 -18.81
C THR A 3 3.11 1.70 -18.41
N THR A 4 3.02 2.23 -17.19
CA THR A 4 4.01 3.12 -16.59
C THR A 4 4.65 2.41 -15.40
N ARG A 5 5.97 2.52 -15.28
CA ARG A 5 6.73 1.94 -14.17
C ARG A 5 7.43 3.07 -13.40
N HIS A 6 7.24 3.07 -12.09
CA HIS A 6 7.87 3.99 -11.16
C HIS A 6 8.75 3.19 -10.20
N ARG A 7 10.01 3.59 -10.05
CA ARG A 7 10.98 2.92 -9.18
C ARG A 7 11.43 3.87 -8.10
N TYR A 8 11.53 3.34 -6.89
CA TYR A 8 11.93 4.09 -5.72
C TYR A 8 12.90 3.27 -4.89
N LEU A 9 13.90 3.95 -4.35
CA LEU A 9 14.70 3.47 -3.24
C LEU A 9 14.06 3.95 -1.94
N ILE A 10 13.63 3.00 -1.10
CA ILE A 10 13.14 3.30 0.24
C ILE A 10 14.29 3.08 1.23
N SER A 11 14.71 4.15 1.88
CA SER A 11 15.73 4.13 2.93
C SER A 11 15.10 4.46 4.28
N ASN A 12 15.41 3.64 5.30
CA ASN A 12 15.06 3.97 6.69
C ASN A 12 15.91 5.17 7.13
N LEU A 13 15.32 6.07 7.93
CA LEU A 13 16.01 7.22 8.53
C LEU A 13 17.25 6.80 9.36
N GLN A 14 17.30 5.56 9.83
CA GLN A 14 18.38 4.99 10.66
C GLN A 14 19.36 4.09 9.88
N HIS A 15 19.35 4.10 8.53
CA HIS A 15 20.37 3.46 7.66
C HIS A 15 20.42 1.90 7.70
N ALA A 16 19.27 1.23 7.77
CA ALA A 16 19.14 -0.22 7.53
C ALA A 16 18.08 -0.50 6.44
N PRO A 17 18.07 -1.71 5.86
CA PRO A 17 18.33 -1.96 4.44
C PRO A 17 17.46 -1.19 3.45
N ASN A 18 18.09 -0.83 2.34
CA ASN A 18 17.42 -0.28 1.17
C ASN A 18 16.41 -1.28 0.61
N VAL A 19 15.15 -0.84 0.50
CA VAL A 19 14.11 -1.58 -0.22
C VAL A 19 13.89 -0.89 -1.55
N THR A 20 14.09 -1.61 -2.65
CA THR A 20 13.69 -1.11 -3.95
C THR A 20 12.21 -1.41 -4.15
N MET A 21 11.40 -0.37 -4.26
CA MET A 21 9.99 -0.47 -4.58
C MET A 21 9.79 -0.18 -6.07
N THR A 22 9.05 -1.06 -6.74
CA THR A 22 8.60 -0.85 -8.11
C THR A 22 7.08 -0.84 -8.14
N ILE A 23 6.50 0.29 -8.53
CA ILE A 23 5.07 0.43 -8.80
C ILE A 23 4.88 0.36 -10.31
N VAL A 24 4.05 -0.57 -10.77
CA VAL A 24 3.65 -0.63 -12.18
C VAL A 24 2.17 -0.33 -12.27
N GLN A 25 1.83 0.59 -13.15
CA GLN A 25 0.47 0.97 -13.43
C GLN A 25 0.14 0.61 -14.86
N THR A 26 -0.99 -0.05 -15.08
CA THR A 26 -1.46 -0.43 -16.40
C THR A 26 -2.87 0.10 -16.62
N LEU A 27 -3.08 0.75 -17.76
CA LEU A 27 -4.41 1.09 -18.26
C LEU A 27 -4.89 -0.03 -19.18
N ASP A 28 -5.94 -0.73 -18.75
CA ASP A 28 -6.54 -1.84 -19.49
C ASP A 28 -7.42 -1.31 -20.63
N LYS A 29 -8.13 -0.21 -20.39
CA LYS A 29 -9.02 0.45 -21.36
C LYS A 29 -8.77 1.95 -21.37
N PRO A 30 -7.76 2.44 -22.10
CA PRO A 30 -7.58 3.86 -22.29
C PRO A 30 -8.70 4.38 -23.20
N ASP A 31 -9.58 5.24 -22.69
CA ASP A 31 -10.44 6.08 -23.52
C ASP A 31 -9.87 7.50 -23.46
N GLU A 32 -9.18 7.88 -24.55
CA GLU A 32 -8.50 9.19 -24.68
C GLU A 32 -9.48 10.38 -24.64
N LYS A 33 -10.78 10.14 -24.86
CA LYS A 33 -11.82 11.18 -24.92
C LYS A 33 -12.66 11.22 -23.65
N SER A 34 -12.63 10.17 -22.83
CA SER A 34 -13.45 10.11 -21.62
C SER A 34 -12.89 9.13 -20.59
N TYR A 35 -12.49 9.63 -19.41
CA TYR A 35 -12.15 8.76 -18.27
C TYR A 35 -13.33 7.89 -17.77
N ARG A 36 -14.53 8.00 -18.37
CA ARG A 36 -15.79 7.35 -17.98
C ARG A 36 -15.76 5.82 -17.96
N TYR A 37 -14.80 5.19 -18.64
CA TYR A 37 -14.65 3.73 -18.67
C TYR A 37 -13.20 3.28 -18.44
N CYS A 38 -12.37 4.18 -17.91
CA CYS A 38 -10.98 3.86 -17.66
C CYS A 38 -10.92 2.85 -16.51
N THR A 39 -10.38 1.68 -16.80
CA THR A 39 -10.02 0.70 -15.79
C THR A 39 -8.53 0.48 -15.86
N GLY A 40 -7.92 0.23 -14.72
CA GLY A 40 -6.51 -0.09 -14.69
C GLY A 40 -6.15 -0.95 -13.51
N ARG A 41 -4.86 -1.24 -13.45
CA ARG A 41 -4.24 -2.11 -12.48
C ARG A 41 -3.03 -1.41 -11.89
N VAL A 42 -2.83 -1.59 -10.59
CA VAL A 42 -1.64 -1.17 -9.86
C VAL A 42 -1.02 -2.41 -9.26
N THR A 43 0.26 -2.60 -9.54
CA THR A 43 1.03 -3.66 -8.92
C THR A 43 2.22 -3.07 -8.18
N VAL A 44 2.50 -3.57 -6.98
CA VAL A 44 3.68 -3.19 -6.20
C VAL A 44 4.57 -4.40 -6.03
N GLU A 45 5.86 -4.19 -6.26
CA GLU A 45 6.91 -5.17 -6.05
C GLU A 45 7.99 -4.55 -5.15
N LEU A 46 8.45 -5.32 -4.17
CA LEU A 46 9.49 -4.93 -3.22
C LEU A 46 10.67 -5.88 -3.35
N GLU A 47 11.84 -5.32 -3.55
CA GLU A 47 13.11 -6.03 -3.55
C GLU A 47 13.94 -5.56 -2.35
N TYR A 48 14.36 -6.48 -1.51
CA TYR A 48 15.06 -6.18 -0.27
C TYR A 48 16.02 -7.32 0.13
N PRO A 49 17.06 -7.02 0.91
CA PRO A 49 17.92 -8.05 1.47
C PRO A 49 17.20 -8.80 2.59
N GLU A 50 17.03 -10.11 2.42
CA GLU A 50 16.65 -11.02 3.50
C GLU A 50 17.91 -11.51 4.19
N THR A 51 17.98 -11.35 5.51
CA THR A 51 19.10 -11.86 6.31
C THR A 51 18.71 -13.21 6.88
N SER A 52 19.45 -14.27 6.57
CA SER A 52 19.26 -15.61 7.15
C SER A 52 20.62 -16.15 7.57
N CYS A 53 20.77 -16.49 8.85
CA CYS A 53 22.01 -17.07 9.41
C CYS A 53 23.32 -16.36 9.01
N GLY A 54 23.33 -15.02 9.01
CA GLY A 54 24.52 -14.21 8.69
C GLY A 54 24.80 -14.03 7.18
N SER A 55 24.00 -14.64 6.31
CA SER A 55 24.00 -14.39 4.86
C SER A 55 22.91 -13.40 4.49
N THR A 56 23.20 -12.54 3.52
CA THR A 56 22.26 -11.56 2.97
C THR A 56 21.97 -11.91 1.52
N THR A 57 20.73 -12.31 1.22
CA THR A 57 20.28 -12.62 -0.14
C THR A 57 19.23 -11.61 -0.59
N PRO A 58 19.34 -11.04 -1.81
CA PRO A 58 18.29 -10.20 -2.35
C PRO A 58 17.04 -11.05 -2.64
N VAL A 59 15.89 -10.57 -2.16
CA VAL A 59 14.59 -11.22 -2.33
C VAL A 59 13.63 -10.25 -2.96
N ARG A 60 12.86 -10.74 -3.95
CA ARG A 60 11.79 -10.00 -4.61
C ARG A 60 10.44 -10.57 -4.18
N LYS A 61 9.55 -9.70 -3.70
CA LYS A 61 8.20 -10.05 -3.26
C LYS A 61 7.19 -9.10 -3.88
N PHE A 62 5.99 -9.61 -4.06
CA PHE A 62 4.90 -8.87 -4.66
C PHE A 62 3.83 -8.62 -3.60
N PRO A 63 3.84 -7.48 -2.89
CA PRO A 63 2.88 -7.21 -1.83
C PRO A 63 1.48 -6.78 -2.31
N PHE A 64 1.28 -6.46 -3.60
CA PHE A 64 -0.02 -5.94 -4.07
C PHE A 64 -0.28 -6.08 -5.57
N ASP A 65 -1.43 -6.63 -5.96
CA ASP A 65 -2.05 -6.50 -7.29
C ASP A 65 -3.50 -6.02 -7.10
N GLY A 66 -3.77 -4.77 -7.46
CA GLY A 66 -5.09 -4.17 -7.33
C GLY A 66 -5.63 -3.72 -8.67
N LYS A 67 -6.87 -4.08 -8.98
CA LYS A 67 -7.62 -3.50 -10.11
C LYS A 67 -8.52 -2.39 -9.61
N TRP A 68 -8.55 -1.28 -10.33
CA TRP A 68 -9.47 -0.18 -10.09
C TRP A 68 -10.41 0.04 -11.28
N PHE A 69 -11.57 0.59 -10.98
CA PHE A 69 -12.69 0.72 -11.91
C PHE A 69 -13.48 2.02 -11.64
N PRO A 70 -14.20 2.56 -12.64
CA PRO A 70 -15.07 3.70 -12.42
C PRO A 70 -16.28 3.26 -11.59
N LEU A 71 -16.65 4.06 -10.59
CA LEU A 71 -17.91 3.92 -9.86
C LEU A 71 -19.04 4.67 -10.55
N ASP A 72 -18.72 5.86 -11.05
CA ASP A 72 -19.63 6.73 -11.78
C ASP A 72 -18.85 7.55 -12.81
N LEU A 73 -19.46 8.62 -13.33
CA LEU A 73 -18.88 9.47 -14.38
C LEU A 73 -17.64 10.25 -13.93
N ARG A 74 -17.38 10.38 -12.63
CA ARG A 74 -16.33 11.24 -12.05
C ARG A 74 -15.56 10.61 -10.89
N SER A 75 -15.96 9.43 -10.40
CA SER A 75 -15.29 8.75 -9.30
C SER A 75 -14.87 7.33 -9.64
N PHE A 76 -13.84 6.86 -8.94
CA PHE A 76 -13.21 5.55 -9.14
C PHE A 76 -13.09 4.82 -7.82
N GLU A 77 -12.98 3.50 -7.87
CA GLU A 77 -12.74 2.67 -6.69
C GLU A 77 -11.71 1.59 -7.00
N MET A 78 -10.90 1.29 -5.99
CA MET A 78 -10.03 0.11 -5.96
C MET A 78 -10.42 -0.75 -4.77
N HIS A 79 -10.81 -1.99 -5.04
CA HIS A 79 -10.92 -3.00 -4.00
C HIS A 79 -9.53 -3.53 -3.69
N VAL A 80 -9.07 -3.25 -2.49
CA VAL A 80 -7.83 -3.75 -1.91
C VAL A 80 -8.07 -5.19 -1.47
N GLY A 81 -7.43 -6.14 -2.16
CA GLY A 81 -7.31 -7.52 -1.68
C GLY A 81 -6.22 -7.64 -0.62
N ASP A 82 -5.40 -8.68 -0.72
CA ASP A 82 -4.32 -8.91 0.25
C ASP A 82 -3.17 -7.91 0.03
N PHE A 83 -2.98 -6.98 0.97
CA PHE A 83 -1.77 -6.16 1.08
C PHE A 83 -1.01 -6.54 2.35
N ILE A 84 -0.16 -7.55 2.23
CA ILE A 84 0.61 -8.07 3.36
C ILE A 84 2.08 -7.80 3.10
N LEU A 85 2.65 -6.88 3.88
CA LEU A 85 4.09 -6.71 3.87
C LEU A 85 4.76 -7.93 4.50
N PRO A 86 5.90 -8.39 3.95
CA PRO A 86 6.74 -9.34 4.63
C PRO A 86 7.07 -8.87 6.07
N PRO A 87 7.12 -9.77 7.07
CA PRO A 87 7.44 -9.42 8.46
C PRO A 87 8.71 -8.57 8.61
N GLU A 88 9.71 -8.81 7.77
CA GLU A 88 10.99 -8.10 7.70
C GLU A 88 10.82 -6.61 7.42
N LEU A 89 9.79 -6.26 6.65
CA LEU A 89 9.50 -4.89 6.24
C LEU A 89 8.47 -4.20 7.17
N CYS A 90 7.86 -4.96 8.09
CA CYS A 90 6.91 -4.43 9.04
C CYS A 90 7.56 -3.45 10.02
N ARG A 91 6.75 -2.51 10.55
CA ARG A 91 7.16 -1.44 11.49
C ARG A 91 8.14 -0.38 10.95
N GLN A 92 8.56 -0.47 9.68
CA GLN A 92 9.53 0.45 9.06
C GLN A 92 8.90 1.60 8.24
N GLY A 93 7.57 1.70 8.17
CA GLY A 93 6.88 2.75 7.41
C GLY A 93 6.79 2.51 5.89
N ILE A 94 7.39 1.43 5.40
CA ILE A 94 7.41 1.05 3.97
C ILE A 94 5.99 0.99 3.37
N GLY A 95 5.05 0.36 4.06
CA GLY A 95 3.67 0.28 3.58
C GLY A 95 3.03 1.66 3.37
N THR A 96 3.23 2.58 4.31
CA THR A 96 2.68 3.94 4.19
C THR A 96 3.25 4.64 2.96
N LEU A 97 4.55 4.50 2.72
CA LEU A 97 5.20 5.04 1.52
C LEU A 97 4.70 4.38 0.24
N CYS A 98 4.48 3.06 0.24
CA CYS A 98 3.92 2.35 -0.91
C CYS A 98 2.60 2.98 -1.34
N TRP A 99 1.67 3.15 -0.40
CA TRP A 99 0.36 3.71 -0.70
C TRP A 99 0.41 5.21 -1.04
N SER A 100 1.30 5.97 -0.43
CA SER A 100 1.55 7.37 -0.82
C SER A 100 2.02 7.48 -2.28
N GLU A 101 2.98 6.66 -2.68
CA GLU A 101 3.47 6.67 -4.07
C GLU A 101 2.45 6.10 -5.05
N ILE A 102 1.64 5.09 -4.66
CA ILE A 102 0.48 4.69 -5.48
C ILE A 102 -0.43 5.91 -5.69
N ARG A 103 -0.81 6.61 -4.63
CA ARG A 103 -1.73 7.76 -4.70
C ARG A 103 -1.22 8.89 -5.60
N ARG A 104 0.09 9.11 -5.62
CA ARG A 104 0.77 10.13 -6.43
C ARG A 104 0.91 9.72 -7.89
N THR A 105 1.14 8.44 -8.13
CA THR A 105 1.41 7.93 -9.48
C THR A 105 0.14 7.55 -10.23
N LEU A 106 -1.00 7.36 -9.55
CA LEU A 106 -2.29 6.96 -10.16
C LEU A 106 -2.56 7.78 -11.44
N PRO A 107 -2.93 7.13 -12.56
CA PRO A 107 -3.01 7.77 -13.86
C PRO A 107 -4.39 8.44 -14.04
N LEU A 108 -4.84 9.14 -13.00
CA LEU A 108 -6.16 9.74 -12.89
C LEU A 108 -6.02 11.23 -12.56
N PRO A 109 -6.94 12.08 -13.04
CA PRO A 109 -6.96 13.48 -12.66
C PRO A 109 -7.06 13.62 -11.13
N SER A 110 -6.27 14.52 -10.55
CA SER A 110 -6.25 14.77 -9.10
C SER A 110 -7.59 15.26 -8.54
N SER A 111 -8.47 15.79 -9.40
CA SER A 111 -9.82 16.25 -9.07
C SER A 111 -10.86 15.14 -9.02
N CYS A 112 -10.55 13.93 -9.51
CA CYS A 112 -11.46 12.80 -9.47
C CYS A 112 -11.36 12.08 -8.12
N PRO A 113 -12.47 11.96 -7.35
CA PRO A 113 -12.48 11.15 -6.15
C PRO A 113 -12.10 9.70 -6.45
N PHE A 114 -11.17 9.17 -5.66
CA PHE A 114 -10.73 7.78 -5.76
C PHE A 114 -10.98 7.12 -4.41
N PHE A 115 -11.80 6.09 -4.37
CA PHE A 115 -12.14 5.37 -3.16
C PHE A 115 -11.28 4.12 -3.01
N LEU A 116 -10.90 3.79 -1.79
CA LEU A 116 -10.42 2.45 -1.44
C LEU A 116 -11.52 1.74 -0.67
N SER A 117 -11.68 0.46 -0.93
CA SER A 117 -12.40 -0.47 -0.08
C SER A 117 -11.62 -1.76 0.09
N GLY A 118 -11.91 -2.52 1.14
CA GLY A 118 -11.26 -3.82 1.33
C GLY A 118 -11.79 -4.55 2.55
N GLY A 119 -11.51 -5.84 2.61
CA GLY A 119 -11.71 -6.66 3.80
C GLY A 119 -10.55 -6.48 4.79
N LEU A 120 -10.86 -6.64 6.07
CA LEU A 120 -9.88 -6.87 7.12
C LEU A 120 -9.96 -8.35 7.49
N SER A 121 -8.83 -9.05 7.46
CA SER A 121 -8.78 -10.47 7.80
C SER A 121 -8.10 -10.70 9.15
N ASP A 122 -8.58 -11.71 9.88
CA ASP A 122 -7.96 -12.31 11.06
C ASP A 122 -6.54 -12.83 10.79
N LYS A 123 -6.24 -13.26 9.57
CA LYS A 123 -4.90 -13.71 9.15
C LYS A 123 -3.87 -12.59 9.22
N ASP A 124 -4.33 -11.35 9.05
CA ASP A 124 -3.50 -10.15 9.18
C ASP A 124 -3.56 -9.56 10.58
N ALA A 125 -4.39 -10.11 11.48
CA ALA A 125 -4.49 -9.66 12.87
C ALA A 125 -3.27 -10.06 13.70
N THR A 126 -2.53 -11.10 13.29
CA THR A 126 -1.27 -11.52 13.91
C THR A 126 -0.18 -11.68 12.87
N ILE A 127 1.00 -11.09 13.10
CA ILE A 127 2.15 -11.28 12.21
C ILE A 127 3.27 -11.96 12.98
N THR A 128 3.75 -13.09 12.46
CA THR A 128 4.92 -13.82 12.98
C THR A 128 6.00 -13.87 11.91
N GLY A 129 7.24 -13.57 12.28
CA GLY A 129 8.37 -13.69 11.37
C GLY A 129 9.59 -12.91 11.85
N LYS A 130 10.55 -12.68 10.96
CA LYS A 130 11.76 -11.94 11.30
C LYS A 130 11.50 -10.43 11.23
N ILE A 131 11.07 -9.83 12.33
CA ILE A 131 10.76 -8.40 12.42
C ILE A 131 11.99 -7.67 12.98
N LEU A 132 12.51 -6.69 12.24
CA LEU A 132 13.72 -5.93 12.63
C LEU A 132 14.91 -6.84 13.02
N GLY A 133 15.06 -7.96 12.31
CA GLY A 133 16.17 -8.89 12.52
C GLY A 133 15.94 -9.97 13.57
N LYS A 134 14.83 -9.95 14.31
CA LYS A 134 14.50 -10.93 15.36
C LYS A 134 13.21 -11.68 15.02
N VAL A 135 13.16 -12.97 15.34
CA VAL A 135 11.89 -13.72 15.27
C VAL A 135 10.97 -13.15 16.35
N ASP A 136 9.85 -12.59 15.93
CA ASP A 136 8.88 -11.89 16.80
C ASP A 136 7.45 -12.21 16.33
N THR A 137 6.51 -12.16 17.26
CA THR A 137 5.07 -12.29 16.99
C THR A 137 4.37 -11.07 17.55
N ILE A 138 3.59 -10.40 16.72
CA ILE A 138 3.00 -9.12 17.07
C ILE A 138 1.49 -9.19 16.90
N ASP A 139 0.76 -8.72 17.92
CA ASP A 139 -0.63 -8.32 17.75
C ASP A 139 -0.65 -7.13 16.80
N ASN A 140 -1.34 -7.33 15.68
CA ASN A 140 -1.28 -6.46 14.53
C ASN A 140 -2.56 -5.66 14.31
N ILE A 141 -3.65 -5.94 15.03
CA ILE A 141 -4.97 -5.33 14.77
C ILE A 141 -4.88 -3.82 14.84
N ALA A 142 -4.47 -3.27 16.00
CA ALA A 142 -4.40 -1.82 16.18
C ALA A 142 -3.46 -1.13 15.17
N ARG A 143 -2.36 -1.79 14.80
CA ARG A 143 -1.40 -1.26 13.81
C ARG A 143 -2.01 -1.26 12.40
N ARG A 144 -2.65 -2.35 11.99
CA ARG A 144 -3.32 -2.52 10.70
C ARG A 144 -4.48 -1.53 10.56
N ASP A 145 -5.27 -1.38 11.61
CA ASP A 145 -6.40 -0.44 11.62
C ASP A 145 -5.93 1.00 11.54
N ALA A 146 -4.92 1.37 12.33
CA ALA A 146 -4.30 2.69 12.22
C ALA A 146 -3.66 2.91 10.85
N PHE A 147 -3.15 1.86 10.21
CA PHE A 147 -2.59 1.92 8.87
C PHE A 147 -3.66 2.21 7.81
N TRP A 148 -4.75 1.44 7.79
CA TRP A 148 -5.82 1.66 6.81
C TRP A 148 -6.58 2.96 7.05
N ARG A 149 -6.82 3.35 8.30
CA ARG A 149 -7.42 4.66 8.61
C ARG A 149 -6.62 5.84 8.07
N ARG A 150 -5.28 5.74 8.03
CA ARG A 150 -4.44 6.80 7.43
C ARG A 150 -4.59 6.90 5.92
N MET A 151 -5.05 5.86 5.24
CA MET A 151 -5.29 5.88 3.79
C MET A 151 -6.58 6.63 3.44
N LEU A 152 -7.45 6.87 4.41
CA LEU A 152 -8.83 7.27 4.14
C LEU A 152 -9.11 8.65 4.73
N ASP A 153 -9.89 9.46 4.00
CA ASP A 153 -10.42 10.71 4.52
C ASP A 153 -11.38 10.42 5.69
N PRO A 154 -11.14 10.97 6.90
CA PRO A 154 -12.00 10.77 8.06
C PRO A 154 -13.47 11.14 7.84
N THR A 155 -13.77 12.07 6.93
CA THR A 155 -15.13 12.55 6.64
C THR A 155 -15.96 11.55 5.83
N THR A 156 -15.31 10.61 5.15
CA THR A 156 -15.95 9.59 4.31
C THR A 156 -15.71 8.17 4.81
N LEU A 157 -15.09 8.04 5.98
CA LEU A 157 -14.60 6.80 6.53
C LEU A 157 -15.75 5.90 7.00
N SER A 158 -15.86 4.74 6.37
CA SER A 158 -16.52 3.57 6.93
C SER A 158 -15.44 2.56 7.32
N PHE A 159 -15.33 2.25 8.61
CA PHE A 159 -14.31 1.33 9.11
C PHE A 159 -14.89 0.47 10.23
N LEU A 160 -14.95 -0.84 9.98
CA LEU A 160 -15.44 -1.84 10.92
C LEU A 160 -14.33 -2.87 11.12
N SER A 161 -13.90 -3.06 12.36
CA SER A 161 -13.04 -4.17 12.77
C SER A 161 -13.61 -4.73 14.05
N ASP A 162 -13.82 -6.03 14.09
CA ASP A 162 -14.20 -6.73 15.31
C ASP A 162 -12.97 -7.15 16.14
N GLU A 163 -13.22 -7.83 17.24
CA GLU A 163 -12.20 -8.29 18.19
C GLU A 163 -11.29 -9.39 17.62
N SER A 164 -11.76 -10.15 16.61
CA SER A 164 -10.97 -11.15 15.89
C SER A 164 -10.08 -10.53 14.82
N GLY A 165 -10.31 -9.26 14.51
CA GLY A 165 -9.65 -8.54 13.43
C GLY A 165 -10.36 -8.70 12.09
N GLU A 166 -11.49 -9.38 12.01
CA GLU A 166 -12.30 -9.42 10.80
C GLU A 166 -13.06 -8.09 10.62
N GLY A 167 -13.35 -7.74 9.37
CA GLY A 167 -14.13 -6.55 9.08
C GLY A 167 -13.93 -5.98 7.69
N SER A 168 -14.13 -4.68 7.56
CA SER A 168 -14.02 -3.99 6.28
C SER A 168 -13.76 -2.50 6.45
N PHE A 169 -13.26 -1.90 5.38
CA PHE A 169 -13.13 -0.46 5.28
C PHE A 169 -13.59 0.03 3.92
N ARG A 170 -14.01 1.29 3.88
CA ARG A 170 -14.25 2.07 2.66
C ARG A 170 -14.09 3.55 2.94
N GLY A 171 -13.50 4.30 2.01
CA GLY A 171 -13.40 5.75 2.11
C GLY A 171 -12.63 6.39 0.96
N LEU A 172 -12.64 7.72 0.90
CA LEU A 172 -11.88 8.49 -0.07
C LEU A 172 -10.37 8.32 0.19
N PHE A 173 -9.61 7.99 -0.85
CA PHE A 173 -8.18 7.76 -0.79
C PHE A 173 -7.40 9.08 -0.70
N VAL A 174 -6.73 9.29 0.43
CA VAL A 174 -5.86 10.43 0.68
C VAL A 174 -4.39 10.02 0.67
N ASP A 175 -3.48 10.98 0.54
CA ASP A 175 -2.05 10.71 0.72
C ASP A 175 -1.76 10.43 2.20
N PRO A 176 -1.42 9.18 2.58
CA PRO A 176 -1.22 8.82 3.98
C PRO A 176 0.03 9.45 4.60
N VAL A 177 0.98 9.95 3.80
CA VAL A 177 2.16 10.68 4.30
C VAL A 177 1.78 12.09 4.73
N ALA A 178 0.74 12.67 4.14
CA ALA A 178 0.19 13.97 4.55
C ALA A 178 -0.76 13.86 5.76
N HIS A 179 -1.10 12.65 6.21
CA HIS A 179 -2.02 12.45 7.32
C HIS A 179 -1.40 12.93 8.66
N PRO A 180 -2.10 13.70 9.51
CA PRO A 180 -1.54 14.27 10.74
C PRO A 180 -0.96 13.26 11.74
N SER A 181 -1.47 12.02 11.73
CA SER A 181 -0.97 10.93 12.60
C SER A 181 0.26 10.20 12.05
N TYR A 182 0.73 10.54 10.84
CA TYR A 182 1.91 9.89 10.27
C TYR A 182 3.19 10.46 10.87
N VAL A 183 4.00 9.56 11.44
CA VAL A 183 5.37 9.86 11.86
C VAL A 183 6.32 9.19 10.86
N PRO A 184 7.10 9.95 10.07
CA PRO A 184 8.02 9.39 9.10
C PRO A 184 9.03 8.43 9.72
N LYS A 185 9.20 7.26 9.09
CA LYS A 185 10.19 6.25 9.47
C LYS A 185 11.16 5.89 8.35
N ALA A 186 10.79 6.22 7.11
CA ALA A 186 11.57 5.99 5.92
C ALA A 186 11.28 7.09 4.91
N ILE A 187 12.12 7.18 3.89
CA ILE A 187 12.00 8.12 2.77
C ILE A 187 12.01 7.28 1.49
N ALA A 188 11.13 7.62 0.55
CA ALA A 188 11.15 7.09 -0.81
C ALA A 188 11.81 8.11 -1.75
N THR A 189 12.84 7.68 -2.47
CA THR A 189 13.55 8.50 -3.45
C THR A 189 13.45 7.85 -4.82
N THR A 190 13.03 8.59 -5.83
CA THR A 190 12.96 8.10 -7.22
C THR A 190 14.35 7.71 -7.72
N ILE A 191 14.44 6.59 -8.46
CA ILE A 191 15.68 6.07 -9.07
C ILE A 191 15.50 5.66 -10.52
#